data_AF-A0A838KC93-F1
#
_entry.id   AF-A0A838KC93-F1
#
_cell.length_a   1.000
_cell.length_b   1.000
_cell.length_c   1.000
_cell.angle_alpha   90.00
_cell.angle_beta   90.00
_cell.angle_gamma   90.00
#
_symmetry.space_group_name_H-M   'P 1'
#
loop_
_entity.id
_entity.type
_entity.pdbx_description
1 polymer ?
#
loop_
_entity_poly.entity_id
_entity_poly.type
_entity_poly.pdbx_seq_one_letter_code
_entity_poly.pdbx_strand_id
1 'polypeptide(L)' 'MFLTDCPTCGLRELRGPRAIELLVNTGHGVDAVYRCTRCATNSVLGTSLPAPAAAASVAA' A
#
# COMPACT_ATOMS: atom_id res chain seq x y z
N MET A 1 -7.86 -9.38 1.01
CA MET A 1 -6.96 -9.50 2.18
C MET A 1 -5.56 -9.76 1.64
N PHE A 2 -4.50 -9.34 2.33
CA PHE A 2 -3.11 -9.57 1.96
C PHE A 2 -2.25 -9.78 3.21
N LEU A 3 -1.18 -10.58 3.09
CA LEU A 3 -0.19 -10.74 4.14
C LEU A 3 0.89 -9.67 3.98
N THR A 4 1.33 -9.12 5.10
CA THR A 4 2.39 -8.11 5.09
C THR A 4 3.25 -8.22 6.34
N ASP A 5 4.52 -7.89 6.19
CA ASP A 5 5.52 -7.96 7.26
C ASP A 5 5.87 -6.54 7.74
N CYS A 6 6.02 -6.37 9.04
CA CYS A 6 6.55 -5.13 9.59
C CYS A 6 8.10 -5.19 9.58
N PRO A 7 8.79 -4.32 8.83
CA PRO A 7 10.26 -4.33 8.75
C PRO A 7 10.92 -3.94 10.08
N THR A 8 10.17 -3.32 11.02
CA THR A 8 10.71 -2.89 12.31
C THR A 8 10.68 -3.99 13.35
N CYS A 9 9.54 -4.68 13.53
CA CYS A 9 9.37 -5.68 14.60
C CYS A 9 9.25 -7.12 14.11
N GLY A 10 9.26 -7.34 12.79
CA GLY A 10 9.14 -8.66 12.18
C GLY A 10 7.75 -9.30 12.31
N LEU A 11 6.75 -8.57 12.80
CA LEU A 11 5.39 -9.11 12.91
C LEU A 11 4.79 -9.26 11.52
N ARG A 12 4.27 -10.46 11.25
CA ARG A 12 3.52 -10.79 10.04
C ARG A 12 2.02 -10.73 10.31
N GLU A 13 1.30 -9.92 9.54
CA GLU A 13 -0.12 -9.63 9.77
C GLU A 13 -0.94 -9.83 8.50
N LEU A 14 -2.14 -10.40 8.67
CA LEU A 14 -3.14 -10.44 7.60
C LEU A 14 -3.95 -9.15 7.64
N ARG A 15 -3.85 -8.34 6.58
CA ARG A 15 -4.48 -7.03 6.47
C ARG A 15 -5.58 -7.01 5.41
N GLY A 16 -6.64 -6.27 5.72
CA GLY A 16 -7.71 -5.96 4.78
C GLY A 16 -7.53 -4.58 4.14
N PRO A 17 -8.30 -4.25 3.09
CA PRO A 17 -8.23 -2.95 2.42
C PRO A 17 -8.49 -1.76 3.37
N ARG A 18 -9.34 -1.95 4.39
CA ARG A 18 -9.66 -0.92 5.39
C ARG A 18 -8.52 -0.61 6.35
N ALA A 19 -7.45 -1.40 6.35
CA ALA A 19 -6.28 -1.16 7.18
C ALA A 19 -5.23 -0.26 6.50
N ILE A 20 -5.47 0.14 5.25
CA ILE A 20 -4.58 1.04 4.52
C ILE A 20 -4.85 2.46 4.99
N GLU A 21 -3.80 3.12 5.48
CA GLU A 21 -3.88 4.50 5.97
C GLU A 21 -3.62 5.50 4.83
N LEU A 22 -2.77 5.14 3.88
CA LEU A 22 -2.43 5.96 2.73
C LEU A 22 -2.18 5.10 1.49
N LEU A 23 -2.68 5.56 0.34
CA LEU A 23 -2.27 5.08 -0.97
C LEU A 23 -1.47 6.17 -1.67
N VAL A 24 -0.29 5.82 -2.17
CA VAL A 24 0.60 6.72 -2.90
C VAL A 24 0.80 6.17 -4.31
N ASN A 25 0.48 6.97 -5.32
CA ASN A 25 0.86 6.65 -6.70
C ASN A 25 2.33 7.02 -6.90
N THR A 26 3.15 6.04 -7.23
CA THR A 26 4.56 6.21 -7.55
C THR A 26 4.79 6.00 -9.04
N GLY A 27 5.98 6.37 -9.55
CA GLY A 27 6.33 6.13 -10.95
C GLY A 27 6.39 4.64 -11.35
N HIS A 28 6.35 3.73 -10.37
CA HIS A 28 6.46 2.29 -10.58
C HIS A 28 5.18 1.51 -10.19
N GLY A 29 4.13 2.18 -9.73
CA GLY A 29 2.89 1.53 -9.30
C GLY A 29 2.21 2.27 -8.14
N VAL A 30 1.55 1.53 -7.27
CA VAL A 30 0.85 2.08 -6.11
C VAL A 30 1.46 1.51 -4.84
N ASP A 31 1.85 2.38 -3.92
CA ASP A 31 2.32 1.98 -2.59
C ASP A 31 1.18 2.12 -1.59
N ALA A 32 0.95 1.08 -0.78
CA ALA A 32 0.00 1.11 0.32
C ALA A 32 0.76 1.21 1.64
N VAL A 33 0.44 2.22 2.45
CA VAL A 33 1.00 2.42 3.79
C VAL A 33 0.01 1.89 4.82
N TYR A 34 0.52 1.11 5.76
CA TYR A 34 -0.23 0.58 6.89
C TYR A 34 0.57 0.73 8.18
N ARG A 35 -0.13 0.87 9.30
CA ARG A 35 0.48 0.97 10.62
C ARG A 35 0.48 -0.38 11.32
N CYS A 36 1.67 -0.89 11.67
CA CYS A 36 1.81 -2.16 12.39
C CYS A 36 1.06 -2.14 13.73
N THR A 37 0.28 -3.18 14.05
CA THR A 37 -0.51 -3.18 15.30
C THR A 37 0.36 -3.35 16.54
N ARG A 38 1.57 -3.90 16.41
CA ARG A 38 2.47 -4.18 17.53
C ARG A 38 3.37 -3.02 17.90
N CYS A 39 4.12 -2.47 16.95
CA CYS A 39 5.10 -1.41 17.21
C CYS A 39 4.65 -0.03 16.72
N ALA A 40 3.43 0.08 16.17
CA ALA A 40 2.83 1.31 15.69
C ALA A 40 3.62 2.04 14.58
N THR A 41 4.62 1.37 14.00
CA THR A 41 5.45 1.89 12.90
C THR A 41 4.73 1.72 11.57
N ASN A 42 4.90 2.71 10.70
CA ASN A 42 4.40 2.65 9.34
C ASN A 42 5.25 1.68 8.52
N SER A 43 4.58 0.90 7.69
CA SER A 43 5.19 -0.08 6.81
C SER A 43 4.58 0.09 5.43
N VAL A 44 5.40 -0.08 4.40
CA VAL A 44 5.02 0.16 3.01
C VAL A 44 4.94 -1.19 2.31
N LEU A 45 3.77 -1.49 1.75
CA LEU A 45 3.59 -2.59 0.82
C LEU A 45 3.57 -1.99 -0.59
N GLY A 46 4.67 -2.15 -1.30
CA GLY A 46 4.73 -1.82 -2.72
C GLY A 46 3.84 -2.78 -3.48
N THR A 47 2.75 -2.26 -4.06
CA THR A 47 1.97 -3.05 -5.01
C THR A 47 2.45 -2.69 -6.39
N SER A 48 3.07 -3.65 -7.09
CA SER A 48 3.26 -3.62 -8.53
C SER A 48 1.92 -3.78 -9.27
N LEU A 49 0.86 -3.20 -8.72
CA LEU A 49 -0.37 -2.98 -9.45
C LEU A 49 -0.04 -1.90 -10.48
N PRO A 50 -0.17 -2.18 -11.79
CA PRO A 50 -0.03 -1.14 -12.79
C PRO A 50 -0.98 -0.02 -12.39
N ALA A 51 -0.47 1.20 -12.25
CA ALA A 51 -1.31 2.36 -12.01
C ALA A 51 -2.47 2.30 -13.02
N PRO A 52 -3.74 2.37 -12.59
CA PRO A 52 -4.82 2.43 -13.56
C PRO A 52 -4.47 3.59 -14.48
N ALA A 53 -4.29 3.28 -15.77
CA ALA A 53 -3.91 4.26 -16.78
C ALA A 53 -4.78 5.48 -16.52
N ALA A 54 -4.15 6.60 -16.14
CA ALA A 54 -4.86 7.84 -15.87
C ALA A 54 -5.81 8.02 -17.05
N ALA A 55 -7.13 7.98 -16.75
CA ALA A 55 -8.15 8.01 -17.77
C ALA A 55 -7.78 9.14 -18.72
N ALA A 56 -7.48 8.79 -19.97
CA ALA A 56 -7.11 9.76 -21.00
C ALA A 56 -8.22 10.81 -21.00
N SER A 57 -7.90 11.99 -20.47
CA SER A 57 -8.77 13.14 -20.57
C SER A 57 -8.94 13.38 -22.06
N VAL A 58 -10.15 13.07 -22.55
CA VAL A 58 -10.58 13.37 -23.92
C VAL A 58 -10.38 14.86 -24.11
N ALA A 59 -9.32 15.22 -24.84
CA ALA A 59 -9.18 16.55 -25.41
C ALA A 59 -10.15 16.62 -26.58
N ALA A 60 -11.21 17.40 -26.39
CA ALA A 60 -12.14 17.83 -27.43
C ALA A 60 -11.51 18.93 -28.30
#